data_AF-A0A2E1X974-F1
#
_entry.id   AF-A0A2E1X974-F1
#
_cell.length_a   1.000
_cell.length_b   1.000
_cell.length_c   1.000
_cell.angle_alpha   90.00
_cell.angle_beta   90.00
_cell.angle_gamma   90.00
#
_symmetry.space_group_name_H-M   'P 1'
#
loop_
_entity.id
_entity.type
_entity.pdbx_description
1 polymer ?
#
loop_
_entity_poly.entity_id
_entity_poly.type
_entity_poly.pdbx_seq_one_letter_code
_entity_poly.pdbx_strand_id
1 'polypeptide(L)' 'KPLTIDAANVDHLGSQCLQVLISAAQTWRADDAKLSYSEQSEAFTEALQSFGAPFEALVTGGGN' A
#
# COMPACT_ATOMS: atom_id res chain seq x y z
N LYS A 1 -4.26 11.66 -11.53
CA LYS A 1 -4.39 12.53 -10.32
C LYS A 1 -3.76 11.78 -9.14
N PRO A 2 -2.96 12.41 -8.28
CA PRO A 2 -2.36 11.71 -7.13
C PRO A 2 -3.44 11.24 -6.15
N LEU A 3 -3.28 10.03 -5.62
CA LEU A 3 -4.15 9.43 -4.60
C LEU A 3 -3.36 9.18 -3.32
N THR A 4 -3.92 9.62 -2.19
CA THR A 4 -3.39 9.33 -0.86
C THR A 4 -4.41 8.48 -0.10
N ILE A 5 -3.97 7.31 0.38
CA ILE A 5 -4.78 6.41 1.20
C ILE A 5 -4.46 6.68 2.68
N ASP A 6 -5.50 6.84 3.49
CA ASP A 6 -5.37 6.87 4.94
C ASP A 6 -5.59 5.46 5.49
N ALA A 7 -4.56 4.91 6.15
CA ALA A 7 -4.58 3.60 6.76
C ALA A 7 -4.49 3.68 8.30
N ALA A 8 -4.76 4.84 8.91
CA ALA A 8 -4.67 5.05 10.36
C ALA A 8 -5.62 4.17 11.19
N ASN A 9 -6.79 3.85 10.64
CA ASN A 9 -7.86 3.11 11.33
C ASN A 9 -8.01 1.67 10.84
N VAL A 10 -6.95 1.08 10.27
CA VAL A 10 -6.98 -0.32 9.85
C VAL A 10 -6.73 -1.20 11.07
N ASP A 11 -7.72 -1.99 11.49
CA ASP A 11 -7.56 -2.96 12.59
C ASP A 11 -7.06 -4.33 12.11
N HIS A 12 -7.29 -4.67 10.84
CA HIS A 12 -6.89 -5.95 10.27
C HIS A 12 -6.69 -5.86 8.75
N LEU A 13 -5.57 -6.38 8.26
CA LEU A 13 -5.28 -6.52 6.83
C LEU A 13 -4.99 -7.99 6.51
N GLY A 14 -5.90 -8.62 5.77
CA GLY A 14 -5.73 -9.99 5.27
C GLY A 14 -4.97 -10.07 3.94
N SER A 15 -4.57 -11.28 3.56
CA SER A 15 -3.79 -11.53 2.34
C SER A 15 -4.49 -11.07 1.06
N GLN A 16 -5.82 -11.28 0.95
CA GLN A 16 -6.60 -10.86 -0.21
C GLN A 16 -6.65 -9.34 -0.34
N CYS A 17 -6.84 -8.62 0.78
CA CYS A 17 -6.81 -7.16 0.79
C CYS A 17 -5.42 -6.63 0.40
N LEU A 18 -4.36 -7.25 0.93
CA LEU A 18 -2.99 -6.91 0.57
C LEU A 18 -2.73 -7.10 -0.94
N GLN A 19 -3.19 -8.22 -1.52
CA GLN A 19 -3.05 -8.46 -2.96
C GLN A 19 -3.75 -7.39 -3.81
N VAL A 20 -4.94 -6.95 -3.39
CA VAL A 20 -5.66 -5.85 -4.06
C VAL A 20 -4.86 -4.54 -3.99
N LEU A 21 -4.30 -4.20 -2.82
CA LEU A 21 -3.49 -2.99 -2.67
C LEU A 21 -2.22 -3.03 -3.52
N ILE A 22 -1.53 -4.17 -3.57
CA ILE A 22 -0.36 -4.38 -4.43
C ILE A 22 -0.75 -4.27 -5.90
N SER A 23 -1.84 -4.91 -6.31
CA SER A 23 -2.34 -4.82 -7.69
C SER A 23 -2.68 -3.38 -8.06
N ALA A 24 -3.31 -2.61 -7.16
CA ALA A 24 -3.61 -1.20 -7.39
C ALA A 24 -2.32 -0.38 -7.57
N ALA A 25 -1.31 -0.60 -6.72
CA ALA A 25 -0.02 0.07 -6.86
C ALA A 25 0.68 -0.28 -8.18
N GLN A 26 0.63 -1.54 -8.63
CA GLN A 26 1.20 -1.94 -9.91
C GLN A 26 0.48 -1.27 -11.10
N THR A 27 -0.85 -1.29 -11.11
CA THR A 27 -1.65 -0.63 -12.16
C THR A 27 -1.35 0.87 -12.20
N TRP A 28 -1.31 1.54 -11.04
CA TRP A 28 -1.02 2.97 -11.00
C TRP A 28 0.40 3.29 -11.42
N ARG A 29 1.38 2.41 -11.12
CA ARG A 29 2.76 2.58 -11.57
C ARG A 29 2.85 2.49 -13.10
N ALA A 30 2.10 1.58 -13.73
CA ALA A 30 2.03 1.46 -15.18
C ALA A 30 1.38 2.70 -15.82
N ASP A 31 0.43 3.33 -15.13
CA ASP A 31 -0.27 4.53 -15.59
C ASP A 31 0.45 5.85 -15.24
N ASP A 32 1.70 5.80 -14.76
CA ASP A 32 2.49 6.95 -14.24
C ASP A 32 1.74 7.77 -13.16
N ALA A 33 0.79 7.12 -12.48
CA ALA A 33 -0.03 7.73 -11.46
C ALA A 33 0.58 7.56 -10.07
N LYS A 34 0.51 8.61 -9.26
CA LYS A 34 1.04 8.62 -7.89
C LYS A 34 0.03 8.05 -6.88
N LEU A 35 0.49 7.08 -6.10
CA LEU A 35 -0.18 6.44 -4.98
C LEU A 35 0.74 6.51 -3.75
N SER A 36 0.20 7.05 -2.67
CA SER A 36 0.89 7.23 -1.38
C SER A 36 -0.03 6.89 -0.21
N TYR A 37 0.53 6.70 0.98
CA TYR A 37 -0.23 6.57 2.22
C TYR A 37 0.10 7.72 3.16
N SER A 38 -0.88 8.20 3.93
CA SER A 38 -0.69 9.22 4.96
C SER A 38 -0.20 8.58 6.26
N GLU A 39 -1.14 8.14 7.09
CA GLU A 39 -0.88 7.47 8.37
C GLU A 39 -1.16 5.97 8.21
N GLN A 40 -0.42 5.16 8.95
CA GLN A 40 -0.54 3.70 8.93
C GLN A 40 -0.71 3.22 10.36
N SER A 41 -1.74 2.41 10.59
CA SER A 41 -1.91 1.75 11.88
C SER A 41 -0.83 0.71 12.13
N GLU A 42 -0.65 0.33 13.39
CA GLU A 42 0.22 -0.77 13.80
C GLU A 42 -0.22 -2.09 13.16
N ALA A 43 -1.52 -2.40 13.17
CA ALA A 43 -2.04 -3.62 12.54
C ALA A 43 -1.78 -3.67 11.02
N PHE A 44 -1.75 -2.52 10.34
CA PHE A 44 -1.39 -2.45 8.93
C PHE A 44 0.09 -2.78 8.70
N THR A 45 0.99 -2.16 9.47
CA THR A 45 2.44 -2.39 9.32
C THR A 45 2.83 -3.80 9.75
N GLU A 46 2.24 -4.33 10.82
CA GLU A 46 2.43 -5.71 11.27
C GLU A 46 1.96 -6.73 10.24
N ALA A 47 0.84 -6.48 9.57
CA ALA A 47 0.37 -7.35 8.49
C ALA A 47 1.37 -7.39 7.34
N LEU A 48 1.90 -6.24 6.91
CA LEU A 48 2.93 -6.20 5.86
C LEU A 48 4.18 -7.00 6.24
N GLN A 49 4.65 -6.84 7.47
CA GLN A 49 5.78 -7.61 8.00
C GLN A 49 5.48 -9.11 8.05
N SER A 50 4.30 -9.49 8.52
CA SER A 50 3.86 -10.89 8.62
C SER A 50 3.77 -11.57 7.24
N PHE A 51 3.33 -10.84 6.23
CA PHE A 51 3.27 -11.32 4.84
C PHE A 51 4.58 -11.17 4.07
N GLY A 52 5.62 -10.56 4.67
CA GLY A 52 6.89 -10.28 4.00
C GLY A 52 6.77 -9.30 2.83
N ALA A 53 5.74 -8.46 2.82
CA ALA A 53 5.49 -7.49 1.77
C ALA A 53 6.19 -6.15 2.09
N PRO A 54 7.10 -5.66 1.24
CA PRO A 54 7.72 -4.36 1.45
C PRO A 54 6.70 -3.25 1.22
N PHE A 55 6.79 -2.17 2.00
CA PHE A 55 5.89 -1.02 1.84
C PHE A 55 6.04 -0.37 0.46
N GLU A 56 7.23 -0.45 -0.16
CA GLU A 56 7.47 0.00 -1.53
C GLU A 56 6.58 -0.68 -2.58
N ALA A 57 6.09 -1.90 -2.31
CA ALA A 57 5.15 -2.58 -3.20
C ALA A 57 3.76 -1.92 -3.23
N LEU A 58 3.46 -1.05 -2.26
CA LEU A 58 2.18 -0.38 -2.13
C LEU A 58 2.17 1.06 -2.63
N VAL A 59 3.34 1.67 -2.85
CA VAL A 59 3.46 3.07 -3.28
C VAL A 59 4.06 3.18 -4.69
N THR A 60 3.74 4.25 -5.40
CA THR A 60 4.23 4.49 -6.78
C THR A 60 5.18 5.69 -6.90
N GLY A 61 5.85 6.05 -5.80
CA GLY A 61 6.72 7.23 -5.72
C GLY A 61 8.20 6.97 -5.37
N GLY A 62 8.69 5.74 -5.52
CA GLY A 62 10.07 5.33 -5.19
C GLY A 62 10.83 4.73 -6.37
N GLY A 63 10.68 5.29 -7.57
CA GLY A 63 11.53 4.98 -8.72
C GLY A 63 12.57 6.07 -8.88
N ASN A 64 13.84 5.67 -8.83
CA ASN A 64 15.03 6.49 -9.14
C ASN A 64 14.94 7.10 -10.55
#